data_AF-A0A2V8SZF9-F1
#
_entry.id   AF-A0A2V8SZF9-F1
#
_cell.length_a   1.000
_cell.length_b   1.000
_cell.length_c   1.000
_cell.angle_alpha   90.00
_cell.angle_beta   90.00
_cell.angle_gamma   90.00
#
_symmetry.space_group_name_H-M   'P 1'
#
loop_
_entity.id
_entity.type
_entity.pdbx_description
1 polymer ?
#
loop_
_entity_poly.entity_id
_entity_poly.type
_entity_poly.pdbx_seq_one_letter_code
_entity_poly.pdbx_strand_id
1 'polypeptide(L)'
;MNVKIEITSTNSTKNLSRNVERVLEVVPQEHLRGLAKIVLVDTIMEPRLSAAQRSTLPALYHPKMGGQSAWAEVSMNVLAPKEKFPKRLLTKLALKSNLAQVVLSLVAQHYQLTLSKGVKKTLLEPAIKSYVERHFEKWRERQGGLRVRLLKPFKPQLDRLAKRLAKRYKAELAKK
;
A
#
# COMPACT_ATOMS: atom_id res chain seq x y z
N MET A 1 -8.19 -0.68 18.43
CA MET A 1 -7.13 -0.43 17.42
C MET A 1 -5.86 -0.06 18.16
N ASN A 2 -4.77 -0.84 18.02
CA ASN A 2 -3.53 -0.66 18.80
C ASN A 2 -2.33 -0.11 18.00
N VAL A 3 -2.50 0.14 16.70
CA VAL A 3 -1.44 0.69 15.84
C VAL A 3 -1.55 2.21 15.84
N LYS A 4 -0.53 2.90 16.35
CA LYS A 4 -0.47 4.37 16.35
C LYS A 4 -0.13 4.88 14.95
N ILE A 5 -0.79 5.95 14.51
CA ILE A 5 -0.49 6.59 13.22
C ILE A 5 0.16 7.94 13.50
N GLU A 6 1.39 8.12 13.04
CA GLU A 6 2.15 9.36 13.22
C GLU A 6 2.37 10.01 11.85
N ILE A 7 2.21 11.34 11.78
CA ILE A 7 2.42 12.11 10.55
C ILE A 7 3.58 13.07 10.81
N THR A 8 4.72 12.78 10.19
CA THR A 8 5.92 13.62 10.21
C THR A 8 6.14 14.32 8.87
N SER A 9 5.36 13.96 7.84
CA SER A 9 5.46 14.54 6.50
C SER A 9 5.02 16.02 6.47
N THR A 10 5.79 16.86 5.78
CA THR A 10 5.46 18.25 5.45
C THR A 10 4.34 18.35 4.42
N ASN A 11 4.06 17.26 3.69
CA ASN A 11 2.99 17.22 2.69
C ASN A 11 1.59 17.31 3.33
N SER A 12 0.98 18.49 3.23
CA SER A 12 -0.40 18.77 3.70
C SER A 12 -1.45 18.11 2.81
N THR A 13 -1.61 16.79 2.95
CA THR A 13 -2.75 16.07 2.41
C THR A 13 -3.74 15.78 3.52
N LYS A 14 -4.97 16.26 3.36
CA LYS A 14 -6.02 16.10 4.38
C LYS A 14 -6.39 14.62 4.53
N ASN A 15 -6.71 14.22 5.75
CA ASN A 15 -7.24 12.89 6.09
C ASN A 15 -6.29 11.71 5.86
N LEU A 16 -4.97 11.89 5.88
CA LEU A 16 -4.03 10.79 5.76
C LEU A 16 -4.21 9.74 6.86
N SER A 17 -4.24 10.16 8.13
CA SER A 17 -4.47 9.26 9.27
C SER A 17 -5.75 8.44 9.10
N ARG A 18 -6.86 9.13 8.83
CA ARG A 18 -8.16 8.50 8.58
C ARG A 18 -8.15 7.52 7.40
N ASN A 19 -7.38 7.80 6.35
CA ASN A 19 -7.24 6.88 5.23
C ASN A 19 -6.48 5.62 5.65
N VAL A 20 -5.41 5.74 6.45
CA VAL A 20 -4.68 4.60 7.01
C VAL A 20 -5.59 3.80 7.94
N GLU A 21 -6.34 4.44 8.84
CA GLU A 21 -7.31 3.77 9.73
C GLU A 21 -8.30 2.91 8.95
N ARG A 22 -8.91 3.48 7.90
CA ARG A 22 -9.84 2.75 7.00
C ARG A 22 -9.21 1.55 6.31
N VAL A 23 -7.90 1.59 6.07
CA VAL A 23 -7.17 0.44 5.52
C VAL A 23 -6.95 -0.62 6.60
N LEU A 24 -6.61 -0.21 7.82
CA LEU A 24 -6.43 -1.13 8.94
C LEU A 24 -7.76 -1.80 9.37
N GLU A 25 -8.91 -1.15 9.17
CA GLU A 25 -10.25 -1.70 9.44
C GLU A 25 -10.58 -2.97 8.63
N VAL A 26 -9.96 -3.18 7.47
CA VAL A 26 -10.19 -4.41 6.68
C VAL A 26 -9.28 -5.57 7.08
N VAL A 27 -8.28 -5.29 7.91
CA VAL A 27 -7.31 -6.27 8.38
C VAL A 27 -7.77 -6.90 9.69
N PRO A 28 -7.67 -8.23 9.85
CA PRO A 28 -7.91 -8.89 11.15
C PRO A 28 -7.00 -8.31 12.24
N GLN A 29 -7.54 -8.12 13.46
CA GLN A 29 -6.79 -7.50 14.55
C GLN A 29 -5.56 -8.31 14.96
N GLU A 30 -5.64 -9.63 14.81
CA GLU A 30 -4.57 -10.58 15.08
C GLU A 30 -3.36 -10.30 14.20
N HIS A 31 -3.56 -9.88 12.96
CA HIS A 31 -2.47 -9.58 12.02
C HIS A 31 -1.77 -8.26 12.31
N LEU A 32 -2.37 -7.42 13.15
CA LEU A 32 -1.79 -6.15 13.62
C LEU A 32 -1.04 -6.33 14.95
N ARG A 33 -1.12 -7.51 15.57
CA ARG A 33 -0.53 -7.78 16.88
C ARG A 33 0.98 -7.67 16.83
N GLY A 34 1.53 -6.70 17.56
CA GLY A 34 2.98 -6.47 17.65
C GLY A 34 3.47 -5.36 16.73
N LEU A 35 2.63 -4.84 15.84
CA LEU A 35 2.89 -3.61 15.09
C LEU A 35 2.51 -2.40 15.96
N ALA A 36 3.50 -1.63 16.40
CA ALA A 36 3.30 -0.50 17.29
C ALA A 36 2.78 0.74 16.55
N LYS A 37 3.39 1.07 15.42
CA LYS A 37 3.06 2.31 14.70
C LYS A 37 3.36 2.28 13.20
N ILE A 38 2.66 3.15 12.47
CA ILE A 38 2.91 3.49 11.07
C ILE A 38 3.18 4.99 11.01
N VAL A 39 4.34 5.36 10.50
CA VAL A 39 4.82 6.75 10.40
C VAL A 39 4.79 7.19 8.94
N LEU A 40 4.10 8.28 8.66
CA LEU A 40 4.07 8.92 7.35
C LEU A 40 5.18 9.98 7.33
N VAL A 41 6.23 9.73 6.55
CA VAL A 41 7.43 10.59 6.44
C VAL A 41 7.53 11.19 5.04
N ASP A 42 8.25 12.30 4.87
CA ASP A 42 8.50 12.83 3.52
C ASP A 42 9.43 11.91 2.72
N THR A 43 10.49 11.42 3.35
CA THR A 43 11.48 10.51 2.75
C THR A 43 12.04 9.60 3.84
N ILE A 44 12.28 8.34 3.47
CA ILE A 44 12.81 7.32 4.38
C ILE A 44 14.30 7.59 4.62
N MET A 45 14.69 7.71 5.89
CA MET A 45 16.04 8.12 6.28
C MET A 45 16.91 6.98 6.83
N GLU A 46 16.56 5.73 6.56
CA GLU A 46 17.30 4.57 7.04
C GLU A 46 18.78 4.58 6.56
N PRO A 47 19.77 4.56 7.48
CA PRO A 47 21.19 4.68 7.13
C PRO A 47 21.69 3.54 6.24
N ARG A 48 21.08 2.35 6.34
CA ARG A 48 21.44 1.16 5.56
C ARG A 48 21.06 1.24 4.08
N LEU A 49 20.17 2.16 3.71
CA LEU A 49 19.72 2.33 2.34
C LEU A 49 20.64 3.31 1.58
N SER A 50 20.88 3.02 0.29
CA SER A 50 21.56 3.96 -0.60
C SER A 50 20.68 5.16 -0.92
N ALA A 51 21.28 6.27 -1.37
CA ALA A 51 20.52 7.47 -1.74
C ALA A 51 19.47 7.21 -2.84
N ALA A 52 19.79 6.37 -3.83
CA ALA A 52 18.87 5.97 -4.89
C ALA A 52 17.71 5.10 -4.37
N GLN A 53 17.95 4.27 -3.36
CA GLN A 53 16.89 3.51 -2.72
C GLN A 53 15.97 4.41 -1.89
N ARG A 54 16.52 5.37 -1.14
CA ARG A 54 15.72 6.30 -0.33
C ARG A 54 14.76 7.16 -1.17
N SER A 55 15.15 7.52 -2.40
CA SER A 55 14.31 8.33 -3.30
C SER A 55 13.20 7.54 -4.00
N THR A 56 13.32 6.22 -4.09
CA THR A 56 12.39 5.35 -4.85
C THR A 56 11.55 4.46 -3.96
N LEU A 57 11.96 4.20 -2.73
CA LEU A 57 11.29 3.30 -1.81
C LEU A 57 9.99 3.92 -1.27
N PRO A 58 8.81 3.33 -1.55
CA PRO A 58 7.54 3.89 -1.09
C PRO A 58 7.27 3.63 0.40
N ALA A 59 7.88 2.60 0.97
CA ALA A 59 7.72 2.24 2.37
C ALA A 59 8.81 1.30 2.87
N LEU A 60 9.04 1.32 4.18
CA LEU A 60 10.00 0.47 4.86
C LEU A 60 9.38 -0.14 6.12
N TYR A 61 9.52 -1.45 6.28
CA TYR A 61 9.12 -2.17 7.48
C TYR A 61 10.33 -2.38 8.39
N HIS A 62 10.16 -2.04 9.67
CA HIS A 62 11.16 -2.25 10.71
C HIS A 62 10.69 -3.37 11.64
N PRO A 63 11.30 -4.57 11.57
CA PRO A 63 10.94 -5.67 12.45
C PRO A 63 11.31 -5.34 13.91
N LYS A 64 10.72 -6.09 14.85
CA LYS A 64 11.03 -5.95 16.27
C LYS A 64 12.52 -6.21 16.52
N MET A 65 13.23 -5.24 17.09
CA MET A 65 14.66 -5.32 17.45
C MET A 65 14.83 -4.82 18.88
N GLY A 66 15.69 -5.46 19.67
CA GLY A 66 16.01 -5.17 21.09
C GLY A 66 15.29 -3.97 21.75
N GLY A 67 14.23 -4.25 22.54
CA GLY A 67 13.46 -3.22 23.26
C GLY A 67 12.49 -2.39 22.41
N GLN A 68 12.65 -2.36 21.09
CA GLN A 68 11.79 -1.63 20.16
C GLN A 68 10.78 -2.57 19.47
N SER A 69 9.50 -2.23 19.58
CA SER A 69 8.41 -2.92 18.89
C SER A 69 8.48 -2.72 17.37
N ALA A 70 7.88 -3.62 16.59
CA ALA A 70 7.86 -3.49 15.14
C ALA A 70 7.07 -2.24 14.71
N TRP A 71 7.53 -1.56 13.68
CA TRP A 71 6.91 -0.35 13.16
C TRP A 71 7.20 -0.19 11.67
N ALA A 72 6.58 0.78 11.02
CA ALA A 72 6.78 1.00 9.58
C ALA A 72 6.78 2.47 9.19
N GLU A 73 7.47 2.77 8.10
CA GLU A 73 7.53 4.08 7.44
C GLU A 73 6.88 4.04 6.07
N VAL A 74 6.23 5.13 5.70
CA VAL A 74 5.68 5.35 4.36
C VAL A 74 6.17 6.69 3.84
N SER A 75 6.78 6.67 2.65
CA SER A 75 7.35 7.85 1.99
C SER A 75 6.29 8.60 1.19
N MET A 76 5.97 9.82 1.63
CA MET A 76 4.97 10.67 0.98
C MET A 76 5.48 11.28 -0.33
N ASN A 77 6.79 11.52 -0.48
CA ASN A 77 7.33 12.06 -1.74
C ASN A 77 7.24 11.05 -2.89
N VAL A 78 7.34 9.75 -2.59
CA VAL A 78 7.18 8.68 -3.58
C VAL A 78 5.70 8.46 -3.91
N LEU A 79 4.83 8.49 -2.89
CA LEU A 79 3.39 8.27 -3.08
C LEU A 79 2.65 9.47 -3.71
N ALA A 80 3.10 10.68 -3.40
CA ALA A 80 2.53 11.92 -3.89
C ALA A 80 3.63 12.91 -4.31
N PRO A 81 4.34 12.63 -5.42
CA PRO A 81 5.36 13.55 -5.93
C PRO A 81 4.79 14.94 -6.19
N LYS A 82 5.60 15.96 -5.90
CA LYS A 82 5.24 17.36 -6.16
C LYS A 82 5.30 17.64 -7.66
N GLU A 83 4.15 17.50 -8.32
CA GLU A 83 4.03 17.70 -9.77
C GLU A 83 3.21 18.94 -10.16
N LYS A 84 3.40 19.41 -11.40
CA LYS A 84 2.56 20.46 -12.01
C LYS A 84 1.16 19.92 -12.37
N PHE A 85 0.20 20.81 -12.56
CA PHE A 85 -1.09 20.45 -13.15
C PHE A 85 -0.89 19.95 -14.60
N PRO A 86 -1.60 18.93 -15.11
CA PRO A 86 -2.69 18.15 -14.51
C PRO A 86 -2.23 16.89 -13.74
N LYS A 87 -0.95 16.52 -13.83
CA LYS A 87 -0.43 15.29 -13.21
C LYS A 87 -0.65 15.27 -11.70
N ARG A 88 -0.56 16.43 -11.04
CA ARG A 88 -0.93 16.62 -9.63
C ARG A 88 -2.33 16.10 -9.27
N LEU A 89 -3.32 16.25 -10.16
CA LEU A 89 -4.68 15.78 -9.91
C LEU A 89 -4.74 14.24 -9.97
N LEU A 90 -4.09 13.64 -10.97
CA LEU A 90 -3.98 12.19 -11.09
C LEU A 90 -3.28 11.58 -9.87
N THR A 91 -2.18 12.19 -9.43
CA THR A 91 -1.44 11.76 -8.24
C THR A 91 -2.32 11.83 -6.99
N LYS A 92 -3.11 12.90 -6.81
CA LYS A 92 -4.06 13.00 -5.68
C LYS A 92 -5.15 11.94 -5.73
N LEU A 93 -5.66 11.61 -6.92
CA LEU A 93 -6.67 10.55 -7.09
C LEU A 93 -6.09 9.17 -6.81
N ALA A 94 -4.85 8.92 -7.24
CA ALA A 94 -4.14 7.66 -7.03
C ALA A 94 -3.65 7.49 -5.58
N LEU A 95 -3.38 8.59 -4.87
CA LEU A 95 -2.78 8.58 -3.52
C LEU A 95 -3.51 7.65 -2.56
N LYS A 96 -4.84 7.73 -2.49
CA LYS A 96 -5.63 6.89 -1.57
C LYS A 96 -5.46 5.39 -1.86
N SER A 97 -5.45 5.03 -3.14
CA SER A 97 -5.27 3.63 -3.59
C SER A 97 -3.84 3.15 -3.34
N ASN A 98 -2.84 3.97 -3.66
CA ASN A 98 -1.43 3.63 -3.48
C ASN A 98 -1.08 3.51 -1.99
N LEU A 99 -1.56 4.44 -1.17
CA LEU A 99 -1.41 4.39 0.28
C LEU A 99 -2.03 3.12 0.86
N ALA A 100 -3.22 2.73 0.40
CA ALA A 100 -3.86 1.49 0.85
C ALA A 100 -3.02 0.25 0.51
N GLN A 101 -2.52 0.14 -0.72
CA GLN A 101 -1.67 -0.99 -1.13
C GLN A 101 -0.36 -1.05 -0.33
N VAL A 102 0.26 0.11 -0.08
CA VAL A 102 1.49 0.21 0.69
C VAL A 102 1.28 -0.14 2.16
N VAL A 103 0.22 0.38 2.79
CA VAL A 103 -0.09 0.02 4.18
C VAL A 103 -0.39 -1.47 4.29
N LEU A 104 -1.17 -2.03 3.36
CA LEU A 104 -1.44 -3.46 3.33
C LEU A 104 -0.19 -4.31 3.11
N SER A 105 0.76 -3.84 2.29
CA SER A 105 2.02 -4.56 2.06
C SER A 105 2.90 -4.57 3.31
N LEU A 106 2.96 -3.45 4.04
CA LEU A 106 3.67 -3.37 5.33
C LEU A 106 3.06 -4.31 6.36
N VAL A 107 1.73 -4.33 6.46
CA VAL A 107 1.03 -5.24 7.38
C VAL A 107 1.20 -6.70 6.96
N ALA A 108 1.20 -6.98 5.65
CA ALA A 108 1.48 -8.31 5.13
C ALA A 108 2.91 -8.76 5.48
N GLN A 109 3.91 -7.89 5.30
CA GLN A 109 5.29 -8.16 5.70
C GLN A 109 5.37 -8.44 7.20
N HIS A 110 4.74 -7.60 8.03
CA HIS A 110 4.67 -7.83 9.47
C HIS A 110 4.08 -9.21 9.80
N TYR A 111 2.89 -9.50 9.28
CA TYR A 111 2.20 -10.77 9.51
C TYR A 111 3.04 -11.98 9.07
N GLN A 112 3.61 -11.95 7.86
CA GLN A 112 4.37 -13.06 7.32
C GLN A 112 5.71 -13.29 8.04
N LEU A 113 6.35 -12.23 8.54
CA LEU A 113 7.63 -12.32 9.22
C LEU A 113 7.50 -12.62 10.73
N THR A 114 6.36 -12.33 11.35
CA THR A 114 6.20 -12.44 12.81
C THR A 114 5.18 -13.48 13.27
N LEU A 115 4.08 -13.66 12.53
CA LEU A 115 2.93 -14.46 12.98
C LEU A 115 2.70 -15.70 12.12
N SER A 116 2.93 -15.60 10.81
CA SER A 116 2.72 -16.72 9.91
C SER A 116 3.77 -17.80 10.16
N LYS A 117 3.31 -18.98 10.60
CA LYS A 117 4.14 -20.17 10.72
C LYS A 117 4.20 -20.89 9.38
N GLY A 118 5.39 -21.28 8.95
CA GLY A 118 5.59 -22.25 7.86
C GLY A 118 5.75 -21.68 6.44
N VAL A 119 5.79 -20.36 6.24
CA VAL A 119 6.12 -19.78 4.93
C VAL A 119 7.63 -19.77 4.73
N LYS A 120 8.09 -20.51 3.72
CA LYS A 120 9.51 -20.50 3.31
C LYS A 120 9.88 -19.12 2.78
N LYS A 121 11.14 -18.71 2.98
CA LYS A 121 11.67 -17.41 2.50
C LYS A 121 11.41 -17.18 1.00
N THR A 122 11.51 -18.23 0.19
CA THR A 122 11.26 -18.21 -1.26
C THR A 122 9.80 -17.91 -1.64
N LEU A 123 8.85 -18.17 -0.73
CA LEU A 123 7.41 -17.99 -0.95
C LEU A 123 6.85 -16.74 -0.26
N LEU A 124 7.71 -15.94 0.41
CA LEU A 124 7.27 -14.75 1.14
C LEU A 124 6.64 -13.71 0.21
N GLU A 125 7.28 -13.41 -0.92
CA GLU A 125 6.78 -12.40 -1.85
C GLU A 125 5.42 -12.79 -2.46
N PRO A 126 5.22 -14.02 -2.99
CA PRO A 126 3.90 -14.48 -3.40
C PRO A 126 2.85 -14.42 -2.28
N ALA A 127 3.22 -14.81 -1.06
CA ALA A 127 2.32 -14.79 0.09
C ALA A 127 1.90 -13.37 0.47
N ILE A 128 2.84 -12.42 0.47
CA ILE A 128 2.60 -10.99 0.69
C ILE A 128 1.69 -10.45 -0.41
N LYS A 129 1.99 -10.73 -1.68
CA LYS A 129 1.19 -10.26 -2.81
C LYS A 129 -0.26 -10.76 -2.73
N SER A 130 -0.46 -12.05 -2.52
CA SER A 130 -1.79 -12.64 -2.35
C SER A 130 -2.54 -12.06 -1.14
N TYR A 131 -1.83 -11.77 -0.05
CA TYR A 131 -2.41 -11.11 1.11
C TYR A 131 -2.91 -9.71 0.77
N VAL A 132 -2.07 -8.91 0.10
CA VAL A 132 -2.40 -7.54 -0.29
C VAL A 132 -3.59 -7.53 -1.24
N GLU A 133 -3.59 -8.38 -2.27
CA GLU A 133 -4.69 -8.48 -3.24
C GLU A 133 -6.03 -8.76 -2.55
N ARG A 134 -6.08 -9.74 -1.64
CA ARG A 134 -7.29 -10.12 -0.89
C ARG A 134 -7.83 -8.98 -0.04
N HIS A 135 -6.97 -8.30 0.74
CA HIS A 135 -7.41 -7.23 1.64
C HIS A 135 -7.67 -5.93 0.90
N PHE A 136 -6.95 -5.68 -0.19
CA PHE A 136 -7.16 -4.50 -1.03
C PHE A 136 -8.48 -4.57 -1.78
N GLU A 137 -8.90 -5.76 -2.22
CA GLU A 137 -10.24 -5.96 -2.77
C GLU A 137 -11.33 -5.67 -1.73
N LYS A 138 -11.22 -6.22 -0.52
CA LYS A 138 -12.15 -5.92 0.59
C LYS A 138 -12.21 -4.42 0.90
N TRP A 139 -11.06 -3.76 0.93
CA TRP A 139 -10.97 -2.32 1.13
C TRP A 139 -11.65 -1.54 0.00
N ARG A 140 -11.40 -1.94 -1.25
CA ARG A 140 -12.03 -1.31 -2.42
C ARG A 140 -13.55 -1.47 -2.39
N GLU A 141 -14.05 -2.63 -1.99
CA GLU A 141 -15.49 -2.85 -1.83
C GLU A 141 -16.10 -1.94 -0.76
N ARG A 142 -15.44 -1.79 0.40
CA ARG A 142 -15.91 -0.88 1.47
C ARG A 142 -15.82 0.60 1.07
N GLN A 143 -14.80 1.00 0.30
CA GLN A 143 -14.57 2.40 -0.07
C GLN A 143 -15.25 2.81 -1.38
N GLY A 144 -15.65 1.84 -2.21
CA GLY A 144 -16.14 2.05 -3.58
C GLY A 144 -17.58 2.54 -3.70
N GLY A 145 -18.31 2.60 -2.58
CA GLY A 145 -19.68 3.08 -2.50
C GLY A 145 -20.62 2.42 -3.51
N LEU A 146 -21.62 3.17 -3.98
CA LEU A 146 -22.62 2.71 -4.95
C LEU A 146 -21.99 2.29 -6.29
N ARG A 147 -20.91 2.93 -6.72
CA ARG A 147 -20.27 2.65 -8.02
C ARG A 147 -19.70 1.24 -8.10
N VAL A 148 -19.00 0.80 -7.05
CA VAL A 148 -18.46 -0.57 -7.02
C VAL A 148 -19.59 -1.59 -6.89
N ARG A 149 -20.67 -1.27 -6.17
CA ARG A 149 -21.85 -2.15 -6.06
C ARG A 149 -22.57 -2.33 -7.41
N LEU A 150 -22.70 -1.26 -8.19
CA LEU A 150 -23.31 -1.29 -9.53
C LEU A 150 -22.44 -2.02 -10.57
N LEU A 151 -21.12 -1.88 -10.48
CA LEU A 151 -20.18 -2.50 -11.43
C LEU A 151 -19.78 -3.94 -11.05
N LYS A 152 -20.08 -4.38 -9.83
CA LYS A 152 -19.79 -5.75 -9.34
C LYS A 152 -20.30 -6.86 -10.26
N PRO A 153 -21.58 -6.85 -10.73
CA PRO A 153 -22.07 -7.90 -11.63
C PRO A 153 -21.36 -7.90 -12.99
N PHE A 154 -20.87 -6.74 -13.44
CA PHE A 154 -20.18 -6.60 -14.73
C PHE A 154 -18.66 -6.80 -14.64
N LYS A 155 -18.11 -7.01 -13.44
CA LYS A 155 -16.69 -7.27 -13.20
C LYS A 155 -16.06 -8.29 -14.18
N PRO A 156 -16.64 -9.48 -14.45
CA PRO A 156 -16.01 -10.45 -15.35
C PRO A 156 -15.90 -9.94 -16.79
N GLN A 157 -16.87 -9.13 -17.24
CA GLN A 157 -16.83 -8.54 -18.58
C GLN A 157 -15.80 -7.41 -18.65
N LEU A 158 -15.75 -6.56 -17.62
CA LEU A 158 -14.76 -5.49 -17.50
C LEU A 158 -13.33 -6.04 -17.46
N ASP A 159 -13.10 -7.15 -16.74
CA ASP A 159 -11.79 -7.80 -16.68
C ASP A 159 -11.36 -8.35 -18.05
N ARG A 160 -12.30 -8.92 -18.82
CA ARG A 160 -12.02 -9.36 -20.21
C ARG A 160 -11.66 -8.18 -21.11
N LEU A 161 -12.39 -7.07 -21.00
CA LEU A 161 -12.10 -5.85 -21.76
C LEU A 161 -10.74 -5.26 -21.37
N ALA A 162 -10.44 -5.17 -20.08
CA ALA A 162 -9.16 -4.67 -19.58
C ALA A 162 -7.99 -5.52 -20.09
N LYS A 163 -8.11 -6.86 -20.10
CA LYS A 163 -7.10 -7.76 -20.67
C LYS A 163 -6.91 -7.54 -22.16
N ARG A 164 -8.00 -7.35 -22.92
CA ARG A 164 -7.93 -7.06 -24.37
C ARG A 164 -7.25 -5.73 -24.65
N LEU A 165 -7.60 -4.67 -23.91
CA LEU A 165 -6.98 -3.35 -24.03
C LEU A 165 -5.50 -3.37 -23.67
N ALA A 166 -5.13 -4.03 -22.56
CA ALA A 166 -3.74 -4.18 -22.15
C ALA A 166 -2.92 -4.94 -23.20
N LYS A 167 -3.50 -5.99 -23.82
CA LYS A 167 -2.84 -6.72 -24.92
C LYS A 167 -2.60 -5.83 -26.13
N ARG A 168 -3.58 -5.00 -26.51
CA ARG A 168 -3.44 -4.03 -27.62
C ARG A 168 -2.37 -2.99 -27.34
N TYR A 169 -2.39 -2.40 -26.14
CA TYR A 169 -1.40 -1.41 -25.73
C TYR A 169 0.04 -1.96 -25.72
N LYS A 170 0.24 -3.18 -25.21
CA LYS A 170 1.54 -3.85 -25.28
C LYS A 170 1.99 -4.11 -26.71
N ALA A 171 1.07 -4.48 -27.60
CA ALA A 171 1.38 -4.69 -29.01
C ALA A 171 1.73 -3.38 -29.73
N GLU A 172 1.13 -2.24 -29.36
CA GLU A 172 1.49 -0.93 -29.87
C GLU A 172 2.85 -0.44 -29.35
N LEU A 173 3.15 -0.66 -28.07
CA LEU A 173 4.47 -0.36 -27.51
C LEU A 173 5.58 -1.20 -28.16
N ALA A 174 5.30 -2.45 -28.54
CA ALA A 174 6.28 -3.30 -29.23
C ALA A 174 6.47 -2.94 -30.71
N LYS A 175 5.60 -2.11 -31.29
CA LYS A 175 5.71 -1.59 -32.66
C LYS A 175 6.42 -0.23 -32.73
N LYS A 176 6.62 0.43 -31.61
CA LYS A 176 7.41 1.66 -31.47
C LYS A 176 8.83 1.32 -31.05
#